data_AF-A0AAX3HQV2-F1
#
_entry.id   AF-A0AAX3HQV2-F1
#
_cell.length_a   1.000
_cell.length_b   1.000
_cell.length_c   1.000
_cell.angle_alpha   90.00
_cell.angle_beta   90.00
_cell.angle_gamma   90.00
#
_symmetry.space_group_name_H-M   'P 1'
#
loop_
_entity.id
_entity.type
_entity.pdbx_description
1 polymer ?
#
loop_
_entity_poly.entity_id
_entity_poly.type
_entity_poly.pdbx_seq_one_letter_code
_entity_poly.pdbx_strand_id
1 'polypeptide(L)' 'MPRNPVFHAYYQKKLKEGKTKGQALVCIMRRLVNIVYGMMKYKTAYELPIVEEKEVV' A
#
# COMPACT_ATOMS: atom_id res chain seq x y z
N MET A 1 2.13 10.42 -13.33
CA MET A 1 1.62 10.39 -11.94
C MET A 1 1.19 8.97 -11.60
N PRO A 2 1.60 8.37 -10.46
CA PRO A 2 1.17 7.03 -10.09
C PRO A 2 -0.32 7.00 -9.74
N ARG A 3 -1.07 6.00 -10.25
CA ARG A 3 -2.52 5.85 -9.99
C ARG A 3 -2.88 5.67 -8.52
N ASN A 4 -1.96 5.11 -7.74
CA ASN A 4 -2.12 4.96 -6.30
C ASN A 4 -0.84 5.44 -5.61
N PRO A 5 -0.82 6.69 -5.09
CA PRO A 5 0.38 7.25 -4.47
C PRO A 5 0.80 6.50 -3.21
N VAL A 6 -0.15 5.93 -2.43
CA VAL A 6 0.14 5.17 -1.20
C VAL A 6 0.92 3.90 -1.49
N PHE A 7 0.44 3.10 -2.46
CA PHE A 7 1.14 1.87 -2.82
C PHE A 7 2.44 2.16 -3.58
N HIS A 8 2.53 3.26 -4.32
CA HIS A 8 3.79 3.69 -4.90
C HIS A 8 4.82 4.05 -3.81
N ALA A 9 4.45 4.84 -2.80
CA ALA A 9 5.33 5.16 -1.68
C ALA A 9 5.76 3.89 -0.91
N TYR A 10 4.83 2.96 -0.69
CA TYR A 10 5.13 1.68 -0.05
C TYR A 10 6.08 0.80 -0.90
N TYR A 11 5.88 0.76 -2.21
CA TYR A 11 6.78 0.07 -3.15
C TYR A 11 8.20 0.63 -3.05
N GLN A 12 8.35 1.96 -3.12
CA GLN A 12 9.66 2.63 -3.01
C GLN A 12 10.31 2.37 -1.65
N LYS A 13 9.53 2.37 -0.56
CA LYS A 13 10.03 1.96 0.76
C LYS A 13 10.60 0.54 0.74
N LYS A 14 9.90 -0.42 0.13
CA LYS A 14 10.38 -1.81 0.03
C LYS A 14 11.64 -1.95 -0.81
N LEU A 15 11.78 -1.18 -1.88
CA LEU A 15 13.04 -1.13 -2.63
C LEU A 15 14.20 -0.59 -1.78
N LYS A 16 13.98 0.48 -1.01
CA LYS A 16 14.98 1.05 -0.08
C LYS A 16 15.39 0.09 1.03
N GLU A 17 14.49 -0.80 1.45
CA GLU A 17 14.77 -1.90 2.38
C GLU A 17 15.57 -3.06 1.73
N GLY A 18 15.98 -2.94 0.47
CA GLY A 18 16.77 -3.95 -0.25
C GLY A 18 15.95 -5.06 -0.91
N LYS A 19 14.61 -4.93 -0.98
CA LYS A 19 13.78 -5.90 -1.69
C LYS A 19 13.91 -5.73 -3.21
N THR A 20 13.88 -6.85 -3.93
CA THR A 20 13.78 -6.80 -5.39
C THR A 20 12.41 -6.23 -5.82
N LYS A 21 12.31 -5.75 -7.06
CA LYS A 21 11.05 -5.23 -7.64
C LYS A 21 9.90 -6.24 -7.49
N GLY A 22 10.16 -7.51 -7.79
CA GLY A 22 9.18 -8.59 -7.64
C GLY A 22 8.75 -8.80 -6.19
N GLN A 23 9.70 -8.81 -5.24
CA GLN A 23 9.39 -8.94 -3.82
C GLN A 23 8.57 -7.75 -3.30
N ALA A 24 8.89 -6.53 -3.73
CA ALA A 24 8.14 -5.33 -3.37
C ALA A 24 6.69 -5.39 -3.88
N LEU A 25 6.46 -5.89 -5.09
CA LEU A 25 5.10 -6.14 -5.61
C LEU A 25 4.38 -7.22 -4.79
N VAL A 26 5.05 -8.31 -4.43
CA VAL A 26 4.50 -9.35 -3.54
C VAL A 26 4.10 -8.77 -2.18
N CYS A 27 4.87 -7.84 -1.61
CA CYS A 27 4.50 -7.16 -0.38
C CYS A 27 3.22 -6.32 -0.54
N ILE A 28 2.99 -5.69 -1.69
CA ILE A 28 1.75 -4.95 -1.98
C ILE A 28 0.57 -5.93 -2.12
N MET A 29 0.74 -7.00 -2.89
CA MET A 29 -0.31 -8.02 -3.08
C MET A 29 -0.76 -8.63 -1.74
N ARG A 30 0.19 -8.97 -0.85
CA ARG A 30 -0.12 -9.46 0.50
C ARG A 30 -0.88 -8.44 1.33
N ARG A 31 -0.53 -7.15 1.22
CA ARG A 31 -1.24 -6.06 1.90
C ARG A 31 -2.68 -5.93 1.40
N LEU A 32 -2.92 -6.07 0.09
CA LEU A 32 -4.27 -6.07 -0.48
C LEU A 32 -5.12 -7.22 0.06
N VAL A 33 -4.57 -8.44 0.10
CA VAL A 33 -5.28 -9.61 0.67
C VAL A 33 -5.62 -9.39 2.14
N ASN A 34 -4.71 -8.82 2.94
CA ASN A 34 -4.98 -8.52 4.34
C ASN A 34 -6.08 -7.47 4.53
N ILE A 35 -6.16 -6.46 3.65
CA ILE A 35 -7.24 -5.46 3.67
C ILE A 35 -8.58 -6.14 3.39
N VAL A 36 -8.68 -6.92 2.30
CA VAL A 36 -9.90 -7.64 1.93
C VAL A 36 -10.31 -8.61 3.03
N TYR A 37 -9.36 -9.35 3.61
CA TYR A 37 -9.62 -10.23 4.73
C TYR A 37 -10.17 -9.47 5.95
N GLY A 38 -9.58 -8.32 6.30
CA GLY A 38 -10.07 -7.45 7.36
C GLY A 38 -11.51 -6.99 7.11
N MET A 39 -11.81 -6.52 5.90
CA MET A 39 -13.17 -6.11 5.51
C MET A 39 -14.16 -7.26 5.66
N MET A 40 -13.82 -8.45 5.16
CA MET A 40 -14.70 -9.61 5.22
C MET A 40 -14.92 -10.13 6.64
N LYS A 41 -13.88 -10.08 7.48
CA LYS A 41 -13.89 -10.53 8.88
C LYS A 41 -14.72 -9.61 9.76
N TYR A 42 -14.53 -8.31 9.65
CA TYR A 42 -15.20 -7.31 10.50
C TYR A 42 -16.46 -6.71 9.88
N LYS A 43 -16.81 -7.13 8.65
CA LYS A 43 -17.96 -6.60 7.89
C LYS A 43 -17.92 -5.08 7.73
N THR A 44 -16.72 -4.54 7.54
CA THR A 44 -16.50 -3.11 7.34
C THR A 44 -16.37 -2.79 5.85
N ALA A 45 -16.86 -1.60 5.46
CA ALA A 45 -16.62 -1.07 4.13
C ALA A 45 -15.13 -0.76 3.92
N TYR A 46 -14.71 -0.69 2.66
CA TYR A 46 -13.37 -0.22 2.33
C TYR A 46 -13.30 1.29 2.55
N GLU A 47 -12.30 1.74 3.30
CA GLU A 47 -11.99 3.16 3.47
C GLU A 47 -10.68 3.47 2.78
N LEU A 48 -10.68 4.50 1.93
CA LEU A 48 -9.46 5.01 1.30
C LEU A 48 -8.56 5.58 2.40
N PRO A 49 -7.29 5.17 2.48
CA PRO A 49 -6.37 5.75 3.45
C PRO A 49 -6.23 7.25 3.16
N ILE A 50 -6.49 8.06 4.20
CA ILE A 50 -6.26 9.51 4.16
C ILE A 50 -4.74 9.68 4.02
N VAL A 51 -4.32 10.18 2.87
CA VAL A 51 -2.93 10.56 2.64
C VAL A 51 -2.85 12.02 3.03
N GLU A 52 -2.28 12.32 4.20
CA GLU A 52 -1.81 13.67 4.46
C GLU A 52 -0.72 13.93 3.42
N GLU A 53 -1.04 14.75 2.41
CA GLU A 53 -0.04 15.35 1.55
C GLU A 53 0.88 16.15 2.48
N LYS A 54 2.02 15.57 2.83
CA LYS A 54 3.12 16.38 3.36
C LYS A 54 3.48 17.32 2.22
N GLU A 55 3.01 18.57 2.33
CA GLU A 55 3.50 19.68 1.53
C GLU A 55 5.02 19.60 1.53
N VAL A 56 5.58 19.30 0.36
CA VAL A 56 7.00 19.44 0.12
C VAL A 56 7.20 20.94 -0.06
N VAL A 57 7.50 21.63 1.04
CA VAL A 57 8.06 22.99 1.06
C VAL A 57 9.50 22.94 0.60
#